data_AF-A0A527G3Y2-F1
#
_entry.id   AF-A0A527G3Y2-F1
#
_cell.length_a   1.000
_cell.length_b   1.000
_cell.length_c   1.000
_cell.angle_alpha   90.00
_cell.angle_beta   90.00
_cell.angle_gamma   90.00
#
_symmetry.space_group_name_H-M   'P 1'
#
loop_
_entity.id
_entity.type
_entity.pdbx_description
1 polymer ?
#
loop_
_entity_poly.entity_id
_entity_poly.type
_entity_poly.pdbx_seq_one_letter_code
_entity_poly.pdbx_strand_id
1 'polypeptide(L)'
;PQAKGGAISLPDGKKVPRLPGFRRWIWDGEASGSIGFRWQKGTSELPPHVLGHIGYAVAPWKRRRGYATEALRLMLDEARAVGLAHVEITAKPGNPASHKVILANGGKLVERFFEDAAYGG
;
A
#
# COMPACT_ATOMS: atom_id res chain seq x y z
N PRO A 1 1.83 -2.28 -15.80
CA PRO A 1 1.32 -2.80 -14.51
C PRO A 1 0.35 -4.00 -14.66
N GLN A 2 0.68 -5.01 -15.48
CA GLN A 2 -0.22 -6.13 -15.84
C GLN A 2 0.02 -7.40 -15.01
N ALA A 3 0.61 -7.30 -13.81
CA ALA A 3 0.93 -8.47 -12.97
C ALA A 3 1.71 -9.59 -13.69
N LYS A 4 2.72 -9.24 -14.49
CA LYS A 4 3.51 -10.22 -15.29
C LYS A 4 4.40 -11.17 -14.46
N GLY A 5 4.42 -11.04 -13.14
CA GLY A 5 5.14 -11.95 -12.26
C GLY A 5 4.32 -13.20 -11.95
N GLY A 6 4.98 -14.31 -11.59
CA GLY A 6 4.31 -15.56 -11.24
C GLY A 6 3.32 -15.44 -10.06
N ALA A 7 2.48 -16.46 -9.90
CA ALA A 7 1.57 -16.58 -8.76
C ALA A 7 2.31 -16.44 -7.42
N ILE A 8 1.60 -15.94 -6.40
CA ILE A 8 2.12 -15.90 -5.03
C ILE A 8 1.67 -17.15 -4.29
N SER A 9 2.57 -17.74 -3.50
CA SER A 9 2.23 -18.81 -2.56
C SER A 9 1.73 -18.20 -1.27
N LEU A 10 0.54 -18.59 -0.85
CA LEU A 10 -0.01 -18.27 0.45
C LEU A 10 0.55 -19.25 1.51
N PRO A 11 0.44 -18.91 2.81
CA PRO A 11 0.95 -19.75 3.91
C PRO A 11 0.30 -21.13 3.98
N ASP A 12 -0.94 -21.27 3.52
CA ASP A 12 -1.67 -22.54 3.41
C ASP A 12 -1.23 -23.40 2.19
N GLY A 13 -0.21 -22.95 1.45
CA GLY A 13 0.33 -23.60 0.26
C GLY A 13 -0.43 -23.30 -1.03
N LYS A 14 -1.58 -22.61 -0.99
CA LYS A 14 -2.32 -22.24 -2.21
C LYS A 14 -1.53 -21.24 -3.05
N LYS A 15 -1.63 -21.38 -4.37
CA LYS A 15 -1.09 -20.40 -5.33
C LYS A 15 -2.21 -19.51 -5.84
N VAL A 16 -2.09 -18.21 -5.63
CA VAL A 16 -3.07 -17.23 -6.11
C VAL A 16 -2.43 -16.27 -7.13
N PRO A 17 -3.20 -15.76 -8.10
CA PRO A 17 -2.68 -14.78 -9.05
C PRO A 17 -2.16 -13.54 -8.34
N ARG A 18 -1.03 -13.02 -8.80
CA ARG A 18 -0.54 -11.72 -8.34
C ARG A 18 -1.48 -10.63 -8.82
N LEU A 19 -1.84 -9.70 -7.94
CA LEU A 19 -2.63 -8.54 -8.34
C LEU A 19 -1.84 -7.61 -9.27
N PRO A 20 -2.50 -6.96 -10.25
CA PRO A 20 -1.97 -5.80 -10.94
C PRO A 20 -1.41 -4.77 -9.96
N GLY A 21 -0.30 -4.16 -10.35
CA GLY A 21 0.39 -3.22 -9.48
C GLY A 21 1.66 -2.67 -10.09
N PHE A 22 2.21 -1.67 -9.41
CA PHE A 22 3.52 -1.10 -9.69
C PHE A 22 4.12 -0.52 -8.41
N ARG A 23 5.43 -0.26 -8.46
CA ARG A 23 6.17 0.43 -7.40
C ARG A 23 6.88 1.63 -8.00
N ARG A 24 6.91 2.73 -7.25
CA ARG A 24 7.69 3.93 -7.56
C ARG A 24 8.73 4.16 -6.47
N TRP A 25 9.85 4.75 -6.87
CA TRP A 25 10.85 5.28 -5.95
C TRP A 25 10.41 6.65 -5.46
N ILE A 26 10.66 6.92 -4.19
CA ILE A 26 10.60 8.26 -3.61
C ILE A 26 12.01 8.84 -3.77
N TRP A 27 12.11 10.02 -4.39
CA TRP A 27 13.37 10.61 -4.80
C TRP A 27 13.41 12.10 -4.48
N ASP A 28 14.50 12.56 -3.86
CA ASP A 28 14.75 13.97 -3.51
C ASP A 28 16.13 14.46 -4.00
N GLY A 29 16.71 13.80 -4.99
CA GLY A 29 18.11 13.92 -5.39
C GLY A 29 18.88 12.61 -5.18
N GLU A 30 18.39 11.76 -4.28
CA GLU A 30 18.83 10.39 -4.06
C GLU A 30 17.66 9.48 -3.66
N ALA A 31 17.92 8.17 -3.53
CA ALA A 31 16.90 7.20 -3.15
C ALA A 31 16.44 7.42 -1.70
N SER A 32 15.18 7.84 -1.54
CA SER A 32 14.60 8.22 -0.24
C SER A 32 13.57 7.21 0.29
N GLY A 33 13.08 6.32 -0.56
CA GLY A 33 12.08 5.33 -0.16
C GLY A 33 11.37 4.73 -1.36
N SER A 34 10.28 4.01 -1.11
CA SER A 34 9.42 3.50 -2.18
C SER A 34 7.96 3.47 -1.76
N ILE A 35 7.08 3.52 -2.76
CA ILE A 35 5.65 3.37 -2.60
C ILE A 35 5.13 2.39 -3.65
N GLY A 36 4.35 1.41 -3.22
CA GLY A 36 3.73 0.41 -4.07
C GLY A 36 2.22 0.56 -4.07
N PHE A 37 1.62 0.30 -5.22
CA PHE A 37 0.18 0.24 -5.41
C PHE A 37 -0.20 -1.06 -6.10
N ARG A 38 -1.23 -1.72 -5.58
CA ARG A 38 -1.84 -2.93 -6.12
C ARG A 38 -3.36 -2.80 -6.08
N TRP A 39 -4.06 -3.44 -7.02
CA TRP A 39 -5.52 -3.38 -7.08
C TRP A 39 -6.10 -4.56 -7.87
N GLN A 40 -7.41 -4.77 -7.72
CA GLN A 40 -8.20 -5.67 -8.56
C GLN A 40 -8.94 -4.85 -9.64
N LYS A 41 -9.00 -5.35 -10.87
CA LYS A 41 -9.71 -4.64 -11.95
C LYS A 41 -11.23 -4.68 -11.69
N GLY A 42 -11.88 -3.53 -11.85
CA GLY A 42 -13.34 -3.42 -11.79
C GLY A 42 -13.94 -3.40 -10.37
N THR A 43 -13.11 -3.42 -9.32
CA THR A 43 -13.58 -3.29 -7.93
C THR A 43 -12.52 -2.61 -7.05
N SER A 44 -12.97 -1.91 -6.02
CA SER A 44 -12.11 -1.43 -4.92
C SER A 44 -11.91 -2.48 -3.83
N GLU A 45 -12.58 -3.62 -3.90
CA GLU A 45 -12.40 -4.71 -2.93
C GLU A 45 -11.08 -5.43 -3.16
N LEU A 46 -10.46 -5.86 -2.06
CA LEU A 46 -9.25 -6.66 -2.07
C LEU A 46 -9.53 -8.10 -1.64
N PRO A 47 -8.79 -9.07 -2.19
CA PRO A 47 -8.82 -10.43 -1.66
C PRO A 47 -8.42 -10.46 -0.18
N PRO A 48 -8.97 -11.38 0.64
CA PRO A 48 -8.73 -11.42 2.09
C PRO A 48 -7.25 -11.53 2.51
N HIS A 49 -6.39 -12.05 1.63
CA HIS A 49 -4.94 -12.18 1.88
C HIS A 49 -4.13 -10.91 1.53
N VAL A 50 -4.80 -9.82 1.14
CA VAL A 50 -4.16 -8.56 0.75
C VAL A 50 -4.59 -7.46 1.72
N LEU A 51 -3.68 -7.07 2.60
CA LEU A 51 -3.94 -6.10 3.69
C LEU A 51 -4.05 -4.64 3.23
N GLY A 52 -4.25 -4.36 1.95
CA GLY A 52 -4.36 -3.00 1.44
C GLY A 52 -3.76 -2.78 0.06
N HIS A 53 -4.18 -1.68 -0.54
CA HIS A 53 -3.83 -1.27 -1.90
C HIS A 53 -2.44 -0.65 -1.94
N ILE A 54 -2.13 0.18 -0.95
CA ILE A 54 -0.93 1.01 -0.93
C ILE A 54 -0.07 0.64 0.27
N GLY A 55 1.23 0.48 0.01
CA GLY A 55 2.25 0.36 1.06
C GLY A 55 3.46 1.21 0.71
N TYR A 56 4.06 1.85 1.69
CA TYR A 56 5.22 2.72 1.50
C TYR A 56 6.26 2.54 2.62
N ALA A 57 7.49 2.90 2.30
CA ALA A 57 8.59 2.97 3.26
C ALA A 57 9.51 4.14 2.89
N VAL A 58 9.95 4.89 3.89
CA VAL A 58 10.94 5.96 3.76
C VAL A 58 12.18 5.57 4.58
N ALA A 59 13.35 5.71 3.96
CA ALA A 59 14.63 5.42 4.58
C ALA A 59 14.76 6.17 5.92
N PRO A 60 15.26 5.53 7.01
CA PRO A 60 15.30 6.15 8.34
C PRO A 60 15.86 7.58 8.38
N TRP A 61 16.95 7.85 7.67
CA TRP A 61 17.61 9.16 7.60
C TRP A 61 16.87 10.22 6.75
N LYS A 62 15.84 9.82 6.00
CA LYS A 62 15.00 10.69 5.16
C LYS A 62 13.61 10.95 5.76
N ARG A 63 13.30 10.37 6.92
CA ARG A 63 11.99 10.52 7.58
C ARG A 63 11.76 11.96 8.06
N ARG A 64 10.49 12.28 8.36
CA ARG A 64 10.03 13.58 8.88
C ARG A 64 10.20 14.77 7.92
N ARG A 65 10.40 14.51 6.62
CA ARG A 65 10.51 15.51 5.55
C ARG A 65 9.27 15.59 4.63
N GLY A 66 8.16 14.97 5.03
CA GLY A 66 6.91 14.97 4.24
C GLY A 66 6.86 13.97 3.07
N TYR A 67 7.93 13.25 2.77
CA TYR A 67 7.99 12.38 1.59
C TYR A 67 6.91 11.30 1.50
N ALA A 68 6.59 10.62 2.61
CA ALA A 68 5.53 9.61 2.60
C ALA A 68 4.15 10.24 2.35
N THR A 69 3.91 11.44 2.88
CA THR A 69 2.66 12.20 2.67
C THR A 69 2.50 12.56 1.20
N GLU A 70 3.53 13.12 0.59
CA GLU A 70 3.48 13.52 -0.82
C GLU A 70 3.42 12.31 -1.77
N ALA A 71 4.19 11.26 -1.48
CA ALA A 71 4.13 10.03 -2.24
C ALA A 71 2.73 9.41 -2.21
N LEU A 72 2.08 9.37 -1.03
CA LEU A 72 0.71 8.90 -0.91
C LEU A 72 -0.26 9.79 -1.70
N ARG A 73 -0.15 11.12 -1.59
CA ARG A 73 -0.98 12.08 -2.33
C ARG A 73 -0.96 11.82 -3.83
N LEU A 74 0.24 11.68 -4.40
CA LEU A 74 0.45 11.38 -5.82
C LEU A 74 -0.06 9.98 -6.21
N MET A 75 0.11 8.98 -5.33
CA MET A 75 -0.42 7.64 -5.61
C MET A 75 -1.95 7.59 -5.60
N LEU A 76 -2.61 8.47 -4.83
CA LEU A 76 -4.07 8.58 -4.85
C LEU A 76 -4.60 9.12 -6.18
N ASP A 77 -3.84 9.98 -6.89
CA ASP A 77 -4.19 10.41 -8.25
C ASP A 77 -4.17 9.22 -9.22
N GLU A 78 -3.16 8.35 -9.11
CA GLU A 78 -3.03 7.13 -9.92
C GLU A 78 -4.16 6.13 -9.62
N ALA A 79 -4.52 5.97 -8.33
CA ALA A 79 -5.63 5.11 -7.92
C ALA A 79 -6.97 5.59 -8.48
N ARG A 80 -7.21 6.90 -8.52
CA ARG A 80 -8.37 7.50 -9.18
C ARG A 80 -8.37 7.26 -10.69
N ALA A 81 -7.21 7.41 -11.34
CA ALA A 81 -7.08 7.22 -12.78
C ALA A 81 -7.41 5.79 -13.24
N VAL A 82 -7.22 4.78 -12.37
CA VAL A 82 -7.62 3.39 -12.65
C VAL A 82 -9.06 3.07 -12.22
N GLY A 83 -9.83 4.08 -11.76
CA GLY A 83 -11.26 3.97 -11.48
C GLY A 83 -11.63 3.43 -10.11
N LEU A 84 -10.71 3.43 -9.13
CA LEU A 84 -11.04 3.02 -7.76
C LEU A 84 -11.86 4.10 -7.04
N ALA A 85 -12.96 3.70 -6.40
CA ALA A 85 -13.79 4.59 -5.59
C ALA A 85 -13.13 4.91 -4.24
N HIS A 86 -12.38 3.95 -3.69
CA HIS A 86 -11.56 4.11 -2.50
C HIS A 86 -10.32 3.21 -2.57
N VAL A 87 -9.37 3.47 -1.67
CA VAL A 87 -8.21 2.60 -1.42
C VAL A 87 -8.09 2.33 0.07
N GLU A 88 -7.51 1.19 0.38
CA GLU A 88 -7.28 0.72 1.74
C GLU A 88 -5.78 0.71 2.05
N ILE A 89 -5.43 1.12 3.26
CA ILE A 89 -4.06 1.12 3.77
C ILE A 89 -4.11 0.61 5.21
N THR A 90 -3.47 -0.52 5.47
CA THR A 90 -3.32 -1.05 6.82
C THR A 90 -2.04 -0.51 7.46
N ALA A 91 -2.17 -0.07 8.72
CA ALA A 91 -1.05 0.33 9.55
C ALA A 91 -1.17 -0.32 10.94
N LYS A 92 -0.06 -0.80 11.49
CA LYS A 92 -0.03 -1.35 12.86
C LYS A 92 -0.41 -0.25 13.86
N PRO A 93 -1.18 -0.55 14.93
CA PRO A 93 -1.56 0.42 15.94
C PRO A 93 -0.38 1.23 16.54
N GLY A 94 0.77 0.57 16.69
CA GLY A 94 2.03 1.18 17.15
C GLY A 94 2.78 2.02 16.10
N ASN A 95 2.17 2.36 14.95
CA ASN A 95 2.81 3.12 13.88
C ASN A 95 2.15 4.51 13.69
N PRO A 96 2.32 5.44 14.66
CA PRO A 96 1.70 6.76 14.61
C PRO A 96 2.20 7.60 13.42
N ALA A 97 3.40 7.30 12.89
CA ALA A 97 3.92 7.98 11.71
C ALA A 97 3.06 7.69 10.47
N SER A 98 2.68 6.43 10.26
CA SER A 98 1.81 6.06 9.14
C SER A 98 0.39 6.57 9.33
N HIS A 99 -0.13 6.56 10.56
CA HIS A 99 -1.45 7.15 10.85
C HIS A 99 -1.49 8.63 10.46
N LYS A 100 -0.46 9.42 10.80
CA LYS A 100 -0.37 10.83 10.41
C LYS A 100 -0.35 11.03 8.90
N VAL A 101 0.38 10.19 8.17
CA VAL A 101 0.44 10.23 6.70
C VAL A 101 -0.93 9.93 6.08
N ILE A 102 -1.62 8.90 6.58
CA ILE A 102 -2.94 8.49 6.10
C ILE A 102 -3.97 9.60 6.38
N LEU A 103 -4.01 10.13 7.61
CA LEU A 103 -4.93 11.20 8.00
C LEU A 103 -4.68 12.50 7.20
N ALA A 104 -3.41 12.87 6.98
CA ALA A 104 -3.06 14.04 6.16
C ALA A 104 -3.51 13.93 4.70
N ASN A 105 -3.77 12.72 4.21
CA ASN A 105 -4.30 12.43 2.88
C ASN A 105 -5.81 12.13 2.88
N GLY A 106 -6.52 12.50 3.96
CA GLY A 106 -7.97 12.34 4.06
C GLY A 106 -8.44 10.93 4.42
N GLY A 107 -7.52 10.03 4.78
CA GLY A 107 -7.85 8.69 5.24
C GLY A 107 -8.66 8.71 6.55
N LYS A 108 -9.52 7.71 6.71
CA LYS A 108 -10.36 7.53 7.90
C LYS A 108 -10.21 6.08 8.38
N LEU A 109 -10.28 5.87 9.69
CA LEU A 109 -10.28 4.52 10.25
C LEU A 109 -11.60 3.84 9.86
N VAL A 110 -11.52 2.71 9.16
CA VAL A 110 -12.70 1.92 8.74
C VAL A 110 -12.89 0.69 9.63
N GLU A 111 -11.80 0.02 10.00
CA GLU A 111 -11.84 -1.22 10.78
C GLU A 111 -10.54 -1.43 11.56
N ARG A 112 -10.61 -2.27 12.59
CA ARG A 112 -9.44 -2.90 13.23
C ARG A 112 -9.63 -4.41 13.17
N PHE A 113 -8.64 -5.12 12.69
CA PHE A 113 -8.63 -6.58 12.63
C PHE A 113 -7.30 -7.12 13.17
N PHE A 114 -7.29 -8.40 13.50
CA PHE A 114 -6.06 -9.11 13.84
C PHE A 114 -5.42 -9.64 12.56
N GLU A 115 -4.15 -9.32 12.36
CA GLU A 115 -3.35 -9.94 11.32
C GLU A 115 -3.19 -11.42 11.68
N ASP A 116 -3.69 -12.31 10.84
CA ASP A 116 -3.41 -13.73 10.98
C ASP A 116 -1.90 -13.92 10.83
N ALA A 117 -1.27 -14.59 11.81
CA ALA A 117 0.18 -14.77 11.90
C ALA A 117 0.79 -15.39 10.65
N ALA A 118 -0.03 -16.09 9.86
CA ALA A 118 0.32 -16.61 8.56
C ALA A 118 0.72 -15.50 7.54
N TYR A 119 0.11 -14.32 7.62
CA TYR A 119 0.29 -13.23 6.64
C TYR A 119 1.18 -12.08 7.14
N GLY A 120 1.66 -12.15 8.38
CA GLY A 120 2.51 -11.15 9.01
C GLY A 120 4.00 -11.37 8.75
N GLY A 121 4.69 -10.28 8.40
CA GLY A 121 6.15 -10.17 8.33
C GLY A 121 6.73 -9.22 9.36
#